data_AF-A0A1H7YD74-F1
#
_entry.id   AF-A0A1H7YD74-F1
#
_cell.length_a   1.000
_cell.length_b   1.000
_cell.length_c   1.000
_cell.angle_alpha   90.00
_cell.angle_beta   90.00
_cell.angle_gamma   90.00
#
_symmetry.space_group_name_H-M   'P 1'
#
loop_
_entity.id
_entity.type
_entity.pdbx_description
1 polymer ?
#
loop_
_entity_poly.entity_id
_entity_poly.type
_entity_poly.pdbx_seq_one_letter_code
_entity_poly.pdbx_strand_id
1 'polypeptide(L)' 'MQKTDVLVTVIEIARASHGFTPTGALDCISDLIGRQDPEDVFYDRNVEELLRLGACIWSLRQGIFVSASTRIVPPTRTR' A
#
# COMPACT_ATOMS: atom_id res chain seq x y z
N MET A 1 12.24 -14.56 5.94
CA MET A 1 12.07 -13.57 7.02
C MET A 1 10.67 -13.72 7.57
N GLN A 2 10.47 -13.77 8.90
CA GLN A 2 9.12 -13.86 9.45
C GLN A 2 8.43 -12.50 9.37
N LYS A 3 7.09 -12.49 9.35
CA LYS A 3 6.30 -11.24 9.23
C LYS A 3 6.65 -10.22 10.31
N THR A 4 6.91 -10.68 11.54
CA THR A 4 7.30 -9.82 12.67
C THR A 4 8.63 -9.13 12.41
N ASP A 5 9.62 -9.88 11.91
CA ASP A 5 10.96 -9.35 11.60
C ASP A 5 10.86 -8.23 10.54
N VAL A 6 10.03 -8.45 9.51
CA VAL A 6 9.77 -7.44 8.46
C VAL A 6 9.25 -6.14 9.07
N LEU A 7 8.27 -6.22 9.97
CA LEU A 7 7.68 -5.03 10.60
C LEU A 7 8.68 -4.31 11.50
N VAL A 8 9.48 -5.05 12.27
CA VAL A 8 10.54 -4.46 13.10
C VAL A 8 11.54 -3.70 12.21
N THR A 9 12.01 -4.33 11.13
CA THR A 9 12.93 -3.68 10.19
C THR A 9 12.33 -2.42 9.55
N VAL A 10 11.05 -2.44 9.16
CA VAL A 10 10.37 -1.24 8.62
C VAL A 10 10.37 -0.09 9.63
N ILE A 11 10.06 -0.38 10.90
CA ILE A 11 10.08 0.62 11.98
C ILE A 11 11.48 1.18 12.17
N GLU A 12 12.51 0.33 12.15
CA GLU A 12 13.90 0.75 12.31
C GLU A 12 14.36 1.67 11.17
N ILE A 13 14.07 1.31 9.91
CA ILE A 13 14.37 2.15 8.74
C ILE A 13 13.67 3.52 8.84
N ALA A 14 12.40 3.52 9.24
CA ALA A 14 11.63 4.75 9.41
C ALA A 14 12.22 5.64 10.51
N ARG A 15 12.59 5.05 11.67
CA ARG A 15 13.22 5.79 12.78
C ARG A 15 14.58 6.36 12.40
N ALA A 16 15.34 5.63 11.58
CA ALA A 16 16.60 6.09 11.06
C ALA A 16 16.44 7.18 9.98
N SER A 17 15.21 7.53 9.55
CA SER A 17 14.95 8.44 8.43
C SER A 17 15.60 8.00 7.12
N HIS A 18 15.79 6.69 6.94
CA HIS A 18 16.34 6.07 5.73
C HIS A 18 15.24 5.58 4.77
N GLY A 19 13.98 5.89 5.05
CA GLY A 19 12.86 5.58 4.16
C GLY A 19 12.87 6.45 2.90
N PHE A 20 12.18 5.98 1.85
CA PHE A 20 11.95 6.77 0.65
C PHE A 20 11.09 8.01 0.95
N THR A 21 11.30 9.08 0.17
CA THR A 21 10.31 10.16 0.06
C THR A 21 9.03 9.63 -0.60
N PRO A 22 7.86 10.27 -0.43
CA PRO A 22 6.64 9.81 -1.08
C PRO A 22 6.75 9.70 -2.60
N THR A 23 7.47 10.62 -3.26
CA THR A 23 7.74 10.54 -4.70
C THR A 23 8.68 9.40 -5.03
N GLY A 24 9.80 9.25 -4.31
CA GLY A 24 10.74 8.15 -4.54
C GLY A 24 10.12 6.76 -4.28
N ALA A 25 9.15 6.68 -3.37
CA ALA A 25 8.40 5.45 -3.13
C ALA A 25 7.47 5.10 -4.31
N LEU A 26 6.86 6.10 -4.95
CA LEU A 26 6.06 5.88 -6.17
C LEU A 26 6.94 5.44 -7.34
N ASP A 27 8.10 6.09 -7.53
CA ASP A 27 9.06 5.70 -8.56
C ASP A 27 9.53 4.24 -8.36
N CYS A 28 9.84 3.87 -7.11
CA CYS A 28 10.19 2.49 -6.75
C CYS A 28 9.06 1.49 -7.05
N ILE A 29 7.79 1.85 -6.79
CA ILE A 29 6.64 1.01 -7.13
C ILE A 29 6.52 0.84 -8.66
N SER A 30 6.70 1.90 -9.43
CA SER A 30 6.70 1.83 -10.90
C SER A 30 7.79 0.89 -11.42
N ASP A 31 8.99 0.96 -10.86
CA ASP A 31 10.08 0.03 -11.18
C ASP A 31 9.75 -1.41 -10.81
N LEU A 32 9.11 -1.64 -9.66
CA LEU A 32 8.70 -2.98 -9.22
C LEU A 32 7.62 -3.58 -10.13
N ILE A 33 6.67 -2.77 -10.61
CA ILE A 33 5.68 -3.19 -11.60
C ILE A 33 6.36 -3.56 -12.91
N GLY A 34 7.29 -2.71 -13.39
CA GLY A 34 8.04 -2.98 -14.62
C GLY A 34 8.93 -4.23 -14.59
N ARG A 35 9.23 -4.76 -13.40
CA ARG A 35 9.99 -6.01 -13.19
C ARG A 35 9.12 -7.26 -13.05
N GLN A 36 7.79 -7.12 -12.97
CA GLN A 36 6.89 -8.26 -12.91
C GLN A 36 6.93 -9.03 -14.23
N ASP A 37 6.86 -10.37 -14.15
CA ASP A 37 6.78 -11.23 -15.31
C ASP A 37 5.32 -11.31 -15.80
N PRO A 38 4.99 -10.84 -17.02
CA PRO A 38 3.63 -10.88 -17.55
C PRO A 38 3.05 -12.30 -17.68
N GLU A 39 3.91 -13.32 -17.75
CA GLU A 39 3.49 -14.72 -17.89
C GLU A 39 3.24 -15.39 -16.52
N ASP A 40 3.54 -14.71 -15.40
CA ASP A 40 3.23 -15.21 -14.07
C ASP A 40 1.70 -15.18 -13.83
N VAL A 41 1.15 -16.29 -13.38
CA VAL A 41 -0.27 -16.42 -13.01
C VAL A 41 -0.71 -15.43 -11.92
N PHE A 42 0.23 -14.91 -11.14
CA PHE A 42 -0.01 -13.90 -10.10
C PHE A 42 0.27 -12.47 -10.56
N TYR A 43 0.64 -12.24 -11.82
CA TYR A 43 0.99 -10.93 -12.36
C TYR A 43 -0.06 -9.87 -12.03
N ASP A 44 -1.31 -10.08 -12.43
CA ASP A 44 -2.39 -9.12 -12.22
C ASP A 44 -2.58 -8.79 -10.74
N ARG A 45 -2.52 -9.80 -9.88
CA ARG A 45 -2.65 -9.63 -8.43
C ARG A 45 -1.49 -8.82 -7.86
N ASN A 46 -0.25 -9.13 -8.25
CA ASN A 46 0.95 -8.45 -7.76
C ASN A 46 0.96 -6.99 -8.22
N VAL A 47 0.61 -6.73 -9.49
CA VAL A 47 0.47 -5.38 -10.04
C VAL A 47 -0.62 -4.61 -9.31
N GLU A 48 -1.79 -5.22 -9.06
CA GLU A 48 -2.87 -4.58 -8.33
C GLU A 48 -2.47 -4.23 -6.88
N GLU A 49 -1.82 -5.15 -6.16
CA GLU A 49 -1.33 -4.89 -4.80
C GLU A 49 -0.33 -3.73 -4.78
N LEU A 50 0.60 -3.67 -5.74
CA LEU A 50 1.54 -2.55 -5.90
C LEU A 50 0.84 -1.22 -6.23
N LEU A 51 -0.14 -1.22 -7.12
CA LEU A 51 -0.93 -0.03 -7.45
C LEU A 51 -1.71 0.50 -6.23
N ARG A 52 -2.30 -0.39 -5.43
CA ARG A 52 -3.00 -0.03 -4.19
C ARG A 52 -2.05 0.60 -3.16
N LEU A 53 -0.82 0.10 -3.05
CA LEU A 53 0.23 0.71 -2.22
C LEU A 53 0.59 2.11 -2.72
N GLY A 54 0.72 2.30 -4.03
CA GLY A 54 0.98 3.61 -4.63
C GLY A 54 -0.14 4.61 -4.34
N ALA A 55 -1.40 4.18 -4.47
CA ALA A 55 -2.56 5.01 -4.14
C ALA A 55 -2.59 5.42 -2.67
N CYS A 56 -2.20 4.52 -1.76
CA CYS A 56 -2.07 4.82 -0.33
C CYS A 56 -1.02 5.91 -0.08
N ILE A 57 0.19 5.76 -0.64
CA ILE A 57 1.28 6.74 -0.52
C ILE A 57 0.86 8.11 -1.07
N TRP A 58 0.19 8.13 -2.23
CA TRP A 58 -0.33 9.36 -2.82
C TRP A 58 -1.36 10.04 -1.92
N SER A 59 -2.30 9.27 -1.36
CA SER A 59 -3.32 9.80 -0.46
C SER A 59 -2.70 10.40 0.80
N LEU A 60 -1.74 9.70 1.43
CA LEU A 60 -0.99 10.18 2.59
C LEU A 60 -0.23 11.47 2.29
N ARG A 61 0.40 11.58 1.11
CA ARG A 61 1.10 12.81 0.68
C ARG A 61 0.16 14.01 0.59
N GLN A 62 -1.08 13.81 0.17
CA GLN A 62 -2.09 14.87 0.04
C GLN A 62 -2.77 15.21 1.38
N GLY A 63 -2.39 14.55 2.48
CA GLY A 63 -3.10 14.64 3.76
C GLY A 63 -4.51 14.03 3.72
N ILE A 64 -4.80 13.21 2.70
CA ILE A 64 -6.07 12.49 2.56
C ILE A 64 -5.93 11.17 3.30
N PHE A 65 -6.42 11.16 4.54
CA PHE A 65 -6.51 9.93 5.32
C PHE A 65 -7.83 9.23 4.95
N VAL A 66 -7.74 8.16 4.15
CA VAL A 66 -8.89 7.31 3.88
C VAL A 66 -9.39 6.74 5.20
N SER A 67 -10.55 7.23 5.66
CA SER A 67 -11.22 6.68 6.82
C SER A 67 -11.74 5.29 6.46
N ALA A 68 -11.32 4.26 7.20
CA ALA A 68 -11.85 2.89 7.06
C ALA A 68 -13.33 2.77 7.42
N SER A 69 -14.02 3.87 7.77
CA SER A 69 -15.42 3.87 8.15
C SER A 69 -16.33 3.93 6.93
N THR A 70 -16.40 2.83 6.18
CA THR A 70 -17.57 2.57 5.34
C THR A 70 -18.71 2.16 6.27
N ARG A 71 -19.69 3.06 6.43
CA ARG A 71 -20.94 2.85 7.17
C ARG A 71 -21.54 1.48 6.85
N ILE A 72 -21.62 0.60 7.84
CA ILE A 72 -22.67 -0.42 7.88
C ILE A 72 -23.96 0.34 8.14
N VAL A 73 -24.78 0.54 7.12
CA VAL A 73 -26.17 0.98 7.30
C VAL A 73 -26.96 -0.27 7.71
N PRO A 74 -27.45 -0.39 8.96
CA PRO A 74 -28.33 -1.50 9.33
C PRO A 74 -29.66 -1.36 8.57
N PRO A 75 -30.30 -2.47 8.17
CA PRO A 75 -31.58 -2.41 7.46
C PRO A 75 -32.63 -1.75 8.34
N THR A 76 -33.24 -0.69 7.82
CA THR A 76 -34.41 -0.02 8.42
C THR A 76 -35.50 -1.06 8.63
N ARG A 77 -35.75 -1.42 9.89
CA ARG A 77 -36.86 -2.30 10.24
C ARG A 77 -38.15 -1.50 10.03
N THR A 78 -38.80 -1.73 8.89
CA THR A 78 -40.18 -1.30 8.67
C THR A 78 -41.09 -1.95 9.70
N ARG A 79 -42.04 -1.13 10.13
CA ARG A 79 -42.87 -1.17 11.33
C ARG A 79 -43.75 -2.40 11.47
#